data_AF-A0A7U9RX88-F1
#
_entry.id   AF-A0A7U9RX88-F1
#
_cell.length_a   1.000
_cell.length_b   1.000
_cell.length_c   1.000
_cell.angle_alpha   90.00
_cell.angle_beta   90.00
_cell.angle_gamma   90.00
#
_symmetry.space_group_name_H-M   'P 1'
#
loop_
_entity.id
_entity.type
_entity.pdbx_description
1 polymer ?
#
loop_
_entity_poly.entity_id
_entity_poly.type
_entity_poly.pdbx_seq_one_letter_code
_entity_poly.pdbx_strand_id
1 'polypeptide(L)'
;MKYILCGILGVVLGFLIFYLLFRIANKKQLFKRESAKKRGKPTFTKVVLVAVLFTYFVGLYIGIKVTLIDYSQFGVLATYIATPTTTVIALYCWKAKAENIIKIKQGYPEETKDISVDLNNITL
;
A
#
# COMPACT_ATOMS: atom_id res chain seq x y z
N MET A 1 0.00 18.75 -29.63
CA MET A 1 0.93 17.58 -29.63
C MET A 1 1.96 17.59 -28.49
N LYS A 2 2.54 18.73 -28.09
CA LYS A 2 3.55 18.79 -27.00
C LYS A 2 3.05 18.28 -25.64
N TYR A 3 1.81 18.59 -25.25
CA TYR A 3 1.22 18.15 -23.97
C TYR A 3 0.96 16.64 -23.90
N ILE A 4 0.62 16.03 -25.03
CA ILE A 4 0.41 14.57 -25.12
C ILE A 4 1.75 13.84 -24.97
N LEU A 5 2.82 14.37 -25.57
CA LEU A 5 4.16 13.82 -25.45
C LEU A 5 4.68 13.91 -24.00
N CYS A 6 4.45 15.04 -23.33
CA CYS A 6 4.83 15.25 -21.93
C CYS A 6 4.05 14.32 -20.98
N GLY A 7 2.75 14.12 -21.21
CA GLY A 7 1.94 13.18 -20.45
C GLY A 7 2.39 11.72 -20.61
N ILE A 8 2.75 11.31 -21.83
CA ILE A 8 3.29 9.97 -22.08
C ILE A 8 4.65 9.80 -21.39
N LEU A 9 5.54 10.80 -21.47
CA LEU A 9 6.82 10.81 -20.77
C LEU A 9 6.64 10.69 -19.25
N GLY A 10 5.69 11.43 -18.66
CA GLY A 10 5.38 11.36 -17.23
C GLY A 10 4.88 9.98 -16.78
N VAL A 11 4.02 9.34 -17.58
CA VAL A 11 3.52 7.99 -17.30
C VAL A 11 4.62 6.94 -17.44
N VAL A 12 5.48 7.06 -18.45
CA VAL A 12 6.63 6.16 -18.63
C VAL A 12 7.63 6.32 -17.48
N LEU A 13 7.95 7.55 -17.07
CA LEU A 13 8.81 7.84 -15.91
C LEU A 13 8.18 7.31 -14.61
N GLY A 14 6.89 7.53 -14.40
CA GLY A 14 6.15 7.01 -13.24
C GLY A 14 6.13 5.49 -13.21
N PHE A 15 5.93 4.83 -14.36
CA PHE A 15 6.01 3.38 -14.48
C PHE A 15 7.42 2.85 -14.27
N LEU A 16 8.45 3.59 -14.73
CA LEU A 16 9.86 3.26 -14.50
C LEU A 16 10.22 3.36 -13.02
N ILE A 17 9.81 4.42 -12.34
CA ILE A 17 10.02 4.62 -10.90
C ILE A 17 9.25 3.56 -10.12
N PHE A 18 7.99 3.30 -10.47
CA PHE A 18 7.22 2.21 -9.85
C PHE A 18 7.86 0.85 -10.09
N TYR A 19 8.31 0.54 -11.31
CA TYR A 19 9.00 -0.69 -11.63
C TYR A 19 10.33 -0.81 -10.87
N LEU A 20 11.08 0.27 -10.72
CA LEU A 20 12.32 0.29 -9.94
C LEU A 20 12.03 0.11 -8.45
N LEU A 21 11.03 0.77 -7.89
CA LEU A 21 10.59 0.60 -6.50
C LEU A 21 10.06 -0.83 -6.26
N PHE A 22 9.25 -1.35 -7.17
CA PHE A 22 8.76 -2.73 -7.14
C PHE A 22 9.90 -3.73 -7.28
N ARG A 23 10.87 -3.48 -8.16
CA ARG A 23 12.07 -4.29 -8.33
C ARG A 23 12.93 -4.24 -7.08
N ILE A 24 13.13 -3.08 -6.44
CA ILE A 24 13.90 -2.93 -5.20
C ILE A 24 13.18 -3.62 -4.04
N ALA A 25 11.86 -3.46 -3.90
CA ALA A 25 11.05 -4.15 -2.91
C ALA A 25 11.11 -5.68 -3.11
N ASN A 26 11.01 -6.14 -4.36
CA ASN A 26 11.19 -7.55 -4.71
C ASN A 26 12.64 -8.00 -4.54
N LYS A 27 13.66 -7.14 -4.74
CA LYS A 27 15.07 -7.46 -4.53
C LYS A 27 15.37 -7.63 -3.04
N LYS A 28 14.77 -6.79 -2.19
CA LYS A 28 14.80 -6.93 -0.72
C LYS A 28 14.07 -8.20 -0.26
N GLN A 29 12.95 -8.55 -0.89
CA GLN A 29 12.32 -9.87 -0.69
C GLN A 29 13.16 -11.03 -1.26
N LEU A 30 13.92 -10.84 -2.33
CA LEU A 30 14.80 -11.84 -2.95
C LEU A 30 16.05 -12.10 -2.11
N PHE A 31 16.67 -11.06 -1.54
CA PHE A 31 17.83 -11.19 -0.65
C PHE A 31 17.46 -11.86 0.69
N LYS A 32 16.23 -11.65 1.17
CA LYS A 32 15.66 -12.42 2.30
C LYS A 32 15.17 -13.83 1.89
N ARG A 33 15.11 -14.14 0.59
CA ARG A 33 14.67 -15.43 0.01
C ARG A 33 15.81 -16.31 -0.49
N GLU A 34 17.04 -15.83 -0.63
CA GLU A 34 18.18 -16.74 -0.90
C GLU A 34 18.40 -17.73 0.25
N SER A 35 18.03 -17.37 1.48
CA SER A 35 17.98 -18.29 2.62
C SER A 35 16.70 -19.16 2.67
N ALA A 36 15.71 -18.91 1.81
CA ALA A 36 14.41 -19.59 1.80
C ALA A 36 14.06 -20.07 0.38
N LYS A 37 14.76 -21.13 -0.04
CA LYS A 37 14.44 -22.02 -1.16
C LYS A 37 13.03 -22.60 -1.01
N LYS A 38 11.99 -21.81 -1.23
CA LYS A 38 10.59 -22.22 -1.42
C LYS A 38 9.83 -21.04 -2.01
N ARG A 39 9.84 -20.93 -3.35
CA ARG A 39 8.82 -20.16 -4.08
C ARG A 39 7.47 -20.82 -3.78
N GLY A 40 6.80 -20.34 -2.73
CA GLY A 40 5.40 -20.69 -2.47
C GLY A 40 4.57 -20.29 -3.69
N LYS A 41 3.70 -21.20 -4.14
CA LYS A 41 2.73 -20.99 -5.22
C LYS A 41 2.02 -19.64 -5.00
N PRO A 42 1.69 -18.88 -6.07
CA PRO A 42 0.94 -17.64 -5.92
C PRO A 42 -0.38 -17.97 -5.20
N THR A 43 -0.52 -17.48 -3.97
CA THR A 43 -1.77 -17.59 -3.20
C THR A 43 -2.84 -16.81 -3.94
N PHE A 44 -4.06 -17.33 -4.02
CA PHE A 44 -5.20 -16.67 -4.70
C PHE A 44 -5.31 -15.17 -4.34
N THR A 45 -5.13 -14.84 -3.06
CA THR A 45 -5.08 -13.46 -2.55
C THR A 45 -4.06 -12.56 -3.23
N LYS A 46 -2.86 -13.07 -3.56
CA LYS A 46 -1.83 -12.29 -4.26
C LYS A 46 -2.21 -12.00 -5.70
N VAL A 47 -2.84 -12.97 -6.37
CA VAL A 47 -3.31 -12.80 -7.75
C VAL A 47 -4.44 -11.77 -7.80
N VAL A 48 -5.41 -11.89 -6.90
CA VAL A 48 -6.51 -10.92 -6.76
C VAL A 48 -5.96 -9.52 -6.45
N LEU A 49 -5.00 -9.41 -5.52
CA LEU A 49 -4.37 -8.13 -5.19
C LEU A 49 -3.70 -7.49 -6.41
N VAL A 50 -2.96 -8.27 -7.20
CA VAL A 50 -2.33 -7.78 -8.43
C VAL A 50 -3.37 -7.33 -9.46
N ALA A 51 -4.47 -8.07 -9.62
CA ALA A 51 -5.56 -7.70 -10.52
C ALA A 51 -6.24 -6.38 -10.10
N VAL A 52 -6.55 -6.22 -8.81
CA VAL A 52 -7.12 -4.98 -8.28
C VAL A 52 -6.14 -3.81 -8.47
N LEU A 53 -4.86 -4.00 -8.18
CA LEU A 53 -3.86 -2.95 -8.36
C LEU A 53 -3.69 -2.56 -9.84
N PHE A 54 -3.77 -3.51 -10.75
CA PHE A 54 -3.77 -3.24 -12.18
C PHE A 54 -4.96 -2.35 -12.58
N THR A 55 -6.17 -2.68 -12.13
CA THR A 55 -7.36 -1.85 -12.41
C THR A 55 -7.26 -0.44 -11.82
N TYR A 56 -6.60 -0.30 -10.67
CA TYR A 56 -6.32 1.01 -10.06
C TYR A 56 -5.42 1.88 -10.95
N PHE A 57 -4.34 1.32 -11.52
CA PHE A 57 -3.46 2.08 -12.41
C PHE A 57 -4.13 2.49 -13.72
N VAL A 58 -5.03 1.65 -14.26
CA VAL A 58 -5.84 2.01 -15.44
C VAL A 58 -6.74 3.21 -15.13
N GLY A 59 -7.44 3.18 -13.98
CA GLY A 59 -8.27 4.29 -13.52
C GLY A 59 -7.46 5.58 -13.29
N LEU A 60 -6.27 5.46 -12.68
CA LEU A 60 -5.36 6.58 -12.47
C LEU A 60 -4.93 7.24 -13.80
N TYR A 61 -4.56 6.44 -14.81
CA TYR A 61 -4.18 6.94 -16.12
C TYR A 61 -5.31 7.72 -16.79
N ILE A 62 -6.53 7.17 -16.76
CA ILE A 62 -7.72 7.84 -17.29
C ILE A 62 -7.98 9.15 -16.52
N GLY A 63 -7.93 9.11 -15.19
CA GLY A 63 -8.14 10.28 -14.34
C GLY A 63 -7.16 11.41 -14.66
N ILE A 64 -5.86 11.11 -14.80
CA ILE A 64 -4.83 12.11 -15.19
C ILE A 64 -5.16 12.70 -16.57
N LYS A 65 -5.54 11.87 -17.54
CA LYS A 65 -5.87 12.34 -18.90
C LYS A 65 -7.10 13.27 -18.89
N VAL A 66 -8.12 12.94 -18.11
CA VAL A 66 -9.33 13.77 -17.96
C VAL A 66 -8.98 15.10 -17.29
N THR A 67 -8.24 15.08 -16.18
CA THR A 67 -7.84 16.30 -15.45
C THR A 67 -6.95 17.23 -16.29
N LEU A 68 -6.13 16.69 -17.20
CA LEU A 68 -5.33 17.51 -18.12
C LEU A 68 -6.16 18.19 -19.21
N ILE A 69 -7.34 17.65 -19.55
CA ILE A 69 -8.28 18.25 -20.51
C ILE A 69 -9.19 19.24 -19.78
N ASP A 70 -9.70 18.85 -18.61
CA ASP A 70 -10.58 19.65 -17.77
C ASP A 70 -10.05 19.68 -16.33
N TYR A 71 -9.45 20.81 -15.97
CA TYR A 71 -8.86 21.02 -14.65
C TYR A 71 -9.89 20.98 -13.51
N SER A 72 -11.17 21.23 -13.79
CA SER A 72 -12.23 21.13 -12.78
C SER A 72 -12.33 19.73 -12.16
N GLN A 73 -11.90 18.70 -12.89
CA GLN A 73 -11.89 17.31 -12.46
C GLN A 73 -10.69 16.94 -11.56
N PHE A 74 -9.83 17.90 -11.21
CA PHE A 74 -8.70 17.66 -10.30
C PHE A 74 -9.16 17.13 -8.94
N GLY A 75 -10.28 17.64 -8.41
CA GLY A 75 -10.84 17.16 -7.15
C GLY A 75 -11.17 15.65 -7.18
N VAL A 76 -11.74 15.17 -8.27
CA VAL A 76 -12.09 13.75 -8.46
C VAL A 76 -10.83 12.88 -8.51
N LEU A 77 -9.81 13.31 -9.25
CA LEU A 77 -8.51 12.63 -9.30
C LEU A 77 -7.81 12.62 -7.94
N ALA A 78 -7.83 13.75 -7.22
CA ALA A 78 -7.24 13.86 -5.89
C ALA A 78 -7.94 12.93 -4.89
N THR A 79 -9.28 12.88 -4.89
CA THR A 79 -10.04 11.93 -4.06
C THR A 79 -9.74 10.48 -4.42
N TYR A 80 -9.65 10.15 -5.71
CA TYR A 80 -9.32 8.80 -6.17
C TYR A 80 -7.98 8.29 -5.62
N ILE A 81 -6.97 9.17 -5.53
CA ILE A 81 -5.66 8.84 -4.95
C ILE A 81 -5.70 8.87 -3.43
N ALA A 82 -6.40 9.85 -2.85
CA ALA A 82 -6.46 10.06 -1.41
C ALA A 82 -7.14 8.90 -0.68
N THR A 83 -8.27 8.38 -1.19
CA THR A 83 -9.05 7.33 -0.53
C THR A 83 -8.25 6.06 -0.18
N PRO A 84 -7.54 5.40 -1.12
CA PRO A 84 -6.71 4.24 -0.76
C PRO A 84 -5.53 4.65 0.13
N THR A 85 -4.95 5.83 -0.06
CA THR A 85 -3.83 6.32 0.74
C THR A 85 -4.23 6.51 2.21
N THR A 86 -5.33 7.21 2.47
CA THR A 86 -5.84 7.45 3.82
C THR A 86 -6.29 6.14 4.47
N THR A 87 -6.90 5.23 3.70
CA THR A 87 -7.28 3.89 4.20
C THR A 87 -6.06 3.11 4.70
N VAL A 88 -4.97 3.06 3.92
CA VAL A 88 -3.75 2.36 4.33
C VAL A 88 -3.11 3.00 5.56
N ILE A 89 -3.08 4.34 5.62
CA ILE A 89 -2.57 5.07 6.79
C ILE A 89 -3.42 4.76 8.03
N ALA A 90 -4.74 4.79 7.92
CA ALA A 90 -5.64 4.48 9.03
C ALA A 90 -5.47 3.05 9.53
N LEU A 91 -5.37 2.07 8.63
CA LEU A 91 -5.11 0.68 8.97
C LEU A 91 -3.75 0.50 9.66
N TYR A 92 -2.73 1.22 9.20
CA TYR A 92 -1.41 1.21 9.82
C TYR A 92 -1.45 1.79 11.24
N CYS A 93 -2.09 2.94 11.43
CA CYS A 93 -2.27 3.57 12.73
C CYS A 93 -3.07 2.67 13.69
N TRP A 94 -4.10 1.99 13.19
CA TRP A 94 -4.87 1.02 13.96
C TRP A 94 -4.01 -0.14 14.46
N LYS A 95 -3.21 -0.73 13.57
CA LYS A 95 -2.26 -1.80 13.90
C LYS A 95 -1.23 -1.35 14.93
N ALA A 96 -0.61 -0.18 14.72
CA ALA A 96 0.39 0.36 15.62
C ALA A 96 -0.20 0.65 17.02
N LYS A 97 -1.43 1.16 17.08
CA LYS A 97 -2.15 1.36 18.35
C LYS A 97 -2.37 0.03 19.08
N ALA A 98 -2.82 -1.01 18.39
CA ALA A 98 -3.02 -2.33 18.99
C ALA A 98 -1.71 -2.91 19.54
N GLU A 99 -0.63 -2.89 18.75
CA GLU A 99 0.69 -3.36 19.18
C GLU A 99 1.23 -2.58 20.38
N ASN A 100 1.04 -1.26 20.42
CA ASN A 100 1.48 -0.44 21.54
C ASN A 100 0.69 -0.74 22.82
N ILE A 101 -0.62 -0.93 22.72
CA ILE A 101 -1.45 -1.32 23.86
C ILE A 101 -0.99 -2.67 24.43
N ILE A 102 -0.69 -3.64 23.56
CA ILE A 102 -0.15 -4.95 23.96
C ILE A 102 1.18 -4.79 24.71
N LYS A 103 2.10 -3.97 24.18
CA LYS A 103 3.40 -3.71 24.81
C LYS A 103 3.27 -3.04 26.17
N ILE A 104 2.35 -2.07 26.33
CA ILE A 104 2.12 -1.41 27.62
C ILE A 104 1.56 -2.40 28.64
N LYS A 105 0.61 -3.27 28.24
CA LYS A 105 0.05 -4.28 29.14
C LYS A 105 1.10 -5.33 29.58
N GLN A 106 2.01 -5.70 28.68
CA GLN A 106 3.13 -6.58 29.00
C GLN A 106 4.18 -5.91 29.91
N GLY A 107 4.43 -4.60 29.72
CA GLY A 107 5.44 -3.85 30.48
C GLY A 107 4.98 -3.39 31.87
N TYR A 108 3.68 -3.13 32.05
CA TYR A 108 3.10 -2.59 33.29
C TYR A 108 1.82 -3.34 33.70
N PRO A 109 1.92 -4.61 34.11
CA PRO A 109 0.76 -5.47 34.35
C PRO A 109 -0.13 -5.03 35.52
N GLU A 110 0.44 -4.43 36.57
CA GLU A 110 -0.30 -3.96 37.75
C GLU A 110 -1.12 -2.69 37.45
N GLU A 111 -0.55 -1.75 36.69
CA GLU A 111 -1.20 -0.48 36.32
C GLU A 111 -2.22 -0.63 35.18
N THR A 112 -2.17 -1.75 34.45
CA THR A 112 -3.05 -2.03 33.29
C THR A 112 -4.06 -3.14 33.52
N LYS A 113 -4.27 -3.53 34.78
CA LYS A 113 -5.15 -4.63 35.19
C LYS A 113 -6.59 -4.47 34.69
N ASP A 114 -7.07 -3.23 34.58
CA ASP A 114 -8.42 -2.90 34.10
C ASP A 114 -8.55 -2.84 32.57
N ILE A 115 -7.45 -2.97 31.82
CA ILE A 115 -7.47 -2.96 30.35
C ILE A 115 -7.87 -4.35 29.84
N SER A 116 -9.03 -4.43 29.19
CA SER A 116 -9.68 -5.68 28.73
C SER A 116 -9.00 -6.44 27.58
N VAL A 117 -7.75 -6.11 27.25
CA VAL A 117 -7.00 -6.74 26.15
C VAL A 117 -6.58 -8.15 26.55
N ASP A 118 -7.18 -9.17 25.95
CA ASP A 118 -6.78 -10.57 26.17
C ASP A 118 -5.46 -10.86 25.44
N LEU A 119 -4.39 -11.07 26.19
CA LEU A 119 -3.05 -11.36 25.66
C LEU A 119 -2.90 -12.84 25.26
N ASN A 120 -3.74 -13.74 25.79
CA ASN A 120 -3.58 -15.18 25.59
C ASN A 120 -4.00 -15.64 24.19
N ASN A 121 -4.82 -14.84 23.50
CA ASN A 121 -5.27 -15.11 22.14
C ASN A 121 -4.44 -14.38 21.06
N ILE A 122 -3.33 -13.73 21.45
CA ILE A 122 -2.47 -12.97 20.55
C ILE A 122 -1.13 -13.69 20.44
N THR A 123 -1.08 -14.75 19.62
CA THR A 123 0.20 -15.36 19.24
C THR A 123 0.96 -14.41 18.32
N LEU A 124 2.11 -13.91 18.79
CA LEU A 124 3.06 -13.06 18.06
C LEU A 124 3.88 -13.86 17.05
#